data_AF-A0A261BSH9-F1
#
_entry.id   AF-A0A261BSH9-F1
#
_cell.length_a   1.000
_cell.length_b   1.000
_cell.length_c   1.000
_cell.angle_alpha   90.00
_cell.angle_beta   90.00
_cell.angle_gamma   90.00
#
_symmetry.space_group_name_H-M   'P 1'
#
loop_
_entity.id
_entity.type
_entity.pdbx_description
1 polymer ?
#
loop_
_entity_poly.entity_id
_entity_poly.type
_entity_poly.pdbx_seq_one_letter_code
_entity_poly.pdbx_strand_id
1 'polypeptide(L)'
;MAATAASRGKPLGYEPTQAVLKHLKFDKRQEIHRHIPTLRRTNALLPYTFKSVSFSMNSISIDRNHWRFGERPDTRVPNNGPVVFPRFSPPTLNTGTVIYSGKGEYLHLKTEKTAEECYELFLDTFFKNGTVVQDEVLVHDLPTFMQTKKEEGFLKIRMLSKLVLGNIETPRIFYDFVRFADFKKLQSIEFRADWMNADCFVNCPTLKLSIGNLKIGNENKHINDIYNLKNQHLTYKYSHFKVDQVETMVEKWLSSNREVGTRFTLKVFSMERYEKILEMFDRCRQRFGGVWSKHPGLGQSFHANGVTIPMRDGRELVMFGGFESVYRPDTLEMEVMKEGSSVKRA
;
A
#
# COMPACT_ATOMS: atom_id res chain seq x y z
N MET A 1 -16.91 -53.31 -42.46
CA MET A 1 -16.04 -52.15 -42.16
C MET A 1 -16.95 -50.95 -41.91
N ALA A 2 -17.15 -50.57 -40.64
CA ALA A 2 -17.90 -49.38 -40.26
C ALA A 2 -16.91 -48.37 -39.67
N ALA A 3 -16.77 -47.22 -40.33
CA ALA A 3 -15.96 -46.12 -39.86
C ALA A 3 -16.72 -45.37 -38.76
N THR A 4 -16.20 -45.46 -37.53
CA THR A 4 -16.69 -44.68 -36.38
C THR A 4 -16.29 -43.22 -36.58
N ALA A 5 -17.27 -42.38 -36.90
CA ALA A 5 -17.10 -40.94 -36.94
C ALA A 5 -16.79 -40.41 -35.53
N ALA A 6 -15.55 -39.96 -35.34
CA ALA A 6 -15.15 -39.23 -34.13
C ALA A 6 -16.02 -37.98 -34.00
N SER A 7 -16.81 -37.89 -32.92
CA SER A 7 -17.59 -36.70 -32.61
C SER A 7 -16.64 -35.51 -32.45
N ARG A 8 -16.73 -34.55 -33.38
CA ARG A 8 -16.10 -33.23 -33.25
C ARG A 8 -16.63 -32.57 -31.98
N GLY A 9 -15.81 -32.60 -30.92
CA GLY A 9 -16.15 -32.04 -29.62
C GLY A 9 -16.55 -30.57 -29.73
N LYS A 10 -17.71 -30.24 -29.14
CA LYS A 10 -18.13 -28.84 -28.91
C LYS A 10 -17.02 -28.08 -28.16
N PRO A 11 -16.88 -26.76 -28.35
CA PRO A 11 -15.88 -25.97 -27.62
C PRO A 11 -16.12 -26.10 -26.11
N LEU A 12 -15.05 -26.35 -25.35
CA LEU A 12 -15.03 -26.55 -23.89
C LEU A 12 -15.41 -25.26 -23.12
N GLY A 13 -16.66 -24.82 -23.26
CA GLY A 13 -17.35 -23.91 -22.33
C GLY A 13 -17.96 -24.67 -21.15
N TYR A 14 -17.32 -25.76 -20.72
CA TYR A 14 -17.83 -26.71 -19.72
C TYR A 14 -17.56 -26.20 -18.30
N GLU A 15 -18.58 -26.18 -17.44
CA GLU A 15 -18.49 -25.67 -16.05
C GLU A 15 -17.33 -26.27 -15.24
N PRO A 16 -17.04 -27.60 -15.31
CA PRO A 16 -15.87 -28.17 -14.65
C PRO A 16 -14.53 -27.58 -15.08
N THR A 17 -14.36 -27.22 -16.36
CA THR A 17 -13.14 -26.57 -16.85
C THR A 17 -13.00 -25.16 -16.27
N GLN A 18 -14.11 -24.43 -16.17
CA GLN A 18 -14.13 -23.12 -15.53
C GLN A 18 -13.81 -23.21 -14.04
N ALA A 19 -14.36 -24.21 -13.34
CA ALA A 19 -14.10 -24.45 -11.93
C ALA A 19 -12.60 -24.70 -11.68
N VAL A 20 -11.97 -25.59 -12.45
CA VAL A 20 -10.53 -25.87 -12.32
C VAL A 20 -9.71 -24.61 -12.62
N LEU A 21 -9.94 -23.97 -13.77
CA LEU A 21 -9.17 -22.78 -14.17
C LEU A 21 -9.27 -21.68 -13.11
N LYS A 22 -10.45 -21.43 -12.53
CA LYS A 22 -10.67 -20.42 -11.49
C LYS A 22 -9.76 -20.59 -10.27
N HIS A 23 -9.38 -21.80 -9.92
CA HIS A 23 -8.51 -22.07 -8.77
C HIS A 23 -7.01 -22.12 -9.12
N LEU A 24 -6.65 -22.08 -10.40
CA LEU A 24 -5.25 -22.05 -10.83
C LEU A 24 -4.65 -20.65 -10.68
N LYS A 25 -3.38 -20.61 -10.26
CA LYS A 25 -2.56 -19.39 -10.25
C LYS A 25 -2.37 -18.85 -11.66
N PHE A 26 -2.20 -17.53 -11.76
CA PHE A 26 -1.97 -16.82 -13.03
C PHE A 26 -0.96 -17.54 -13.94
N ASP A 27 0.19 -17.87 -13.37
CA ASP A 27 1.29 -18.54 -14.04
C ASP A 27 0.92 -19.87 -14.68
N LYS A 28 0.14 -20.69 -13.97
CA LYS A 28 -0.29 -22.01 -14.48
C LYS A 28 -1.35 -21.87 -15.54
N ARG A 29 -2.24 -20.86 -15.44
CA ARG A 29 -3.17 -20.54 -16.53
C ARG A 29 -2.41 -20.13 -17.79
N GLN A 30 -1.38 -19.29 -17.68
CA GLN A 30 -0.59 -18.88 -18.85
C GLN A 30 0.15 -20.05 -19.51
N GLU A 31 0.75 -20.94 -18.72
CA GLU A 31 1.39 -22.17 -19.21
C GLU A 31 0.40 -23.04 -19.99
N ILE A 32 -0.79 -23.27 -19.42
CA ILE A 32 -1.86 -24.03 -20.10
C ILE A 32 -2.26 -23.37 -21.41
N HIS A 33 -2.39 -22.04 -21.49
CA HIS A 33 -2.76 -21.35 -22.73
C HIS A 33 -1.70 -21.40 -23.83
N ARG A 34 -0.44 -21.56 -23.46
CA ARG A 34 0.65 -21.77 -24.42
C ARG A 34 0.52 -23.15 -25.06
N HIS A 35 0.20 -24.18 -24.27
CA HIS A 35 0.03 -25.56 -24.75
C HIS A 35 -1.34 -25.87 -25.36
N ILE A 36 -2.41 -25.21 -24.88
CA ILE A 36 -3.80 -25.47 -25.29
C ILE A 36 -4.49 -24.12 -25.58
N PRO A 37 -4.25 -23.53 -26.76
CA PRO A 37 -4.78 -22.21 -27.11
C PRO A 37 -6.31 -22.10 -27.12
N THR A 38 -7.03 -23.21 -27.33
CA THR A 38 -8.50 -23.24 -27.35
C THR A 38 -9.12 -22.87 -26.00
N LEU A 39 -8.41 -23.07 -24.88
CA LEU A 39 -8.88 -22.71 -23.54
C LEU A 39 -8.80 -21.21 -23.24
N ARG A 40 -8.12 -20.42 -24.08
CA ARG A 40 -8.00 -18.96 -23.89
C ARG A 40 -9.35 -18.27 -23.83
N ARG A 41 -10.32 -18.72 -24.64
CA ARG A 41 -11.68 -18.16 -24.67
C ARG A 41 -12.40 -18.37 -23.33
N THR A 42 -12.36 -19.60 -22.80
CA THR A 42 -12.97 -19.94 -21.51
C THR A 42 -12.30 -19.20 -20.37
N ASN A 43 -10.97 -19.16 -20.35
CA ASN A 43 -10.23 -18.43 -19.32
C ASN A 43 -10.46 -16.92 -19.37
N ALA A 44 -10.67 -16.33 -20.55
CA ALA A 44 -10.95 -14.90 -20.68
C ALA A 44 -12.25 -14.48 -19.97
N LEU A 45 -13.15 -15.41 -19.65
CA LEU A 45 -14.37 -15.15 -18.89
C LEU A 45 -14.14 -15.15 -17.37
N LEU A 46 -13.00 -15.65 -16.91
CA LEU A 46 -12.74 -15.87 -15.49
C LEU A 46 -11.86 -14.76 -14.92
N PRO A 47 -12.23 -14.16 -13.78
CA PRO A 47 -11.35 -13.22 -13.10
C PRO A 47 -10.09 -13.94 -12.58
N TYR A 48 -9.05 -13.15 -12.35
CA TYR A 48 -7.83 -13.63 -11.75
C TYR A 48 -7.79 -13.36 -10.25
N THR A 49 -6.98 -14.15 -9.56
CA THR A 49 -6.57 -13.86 -8.19
C THR A 49 -5.06 -13.73 -8.19
N PHE A 50 -4.59 -12.54 -7.85
CA PHE A 50 -3.17 -12.21 -7.74
C PHE A 50 -2.79 -12.11 -6.27
N LYS A 51 -1.53 -12.43 -5.97
CA LYS A 51 -0.98 -12.21 -4.63
C LYS A 51 -0.63 -10.75 -4.47
N SER A 52 0.18 -10.22 -5.40
CA SER A 52 0.65 -8.84 -5.37
C SER A 52 0.68 -8.22 -6.75
N VAL A 53 0.37 -6.93 -6.83
CA VAL A 53 0.42 -6.16 -8.09
C VAL A 53 1.13 -4.84 -7.85
N SER A 54 2.01 -4.45 -8.77
CA SER A 54 2.65 -3.13 -8.76
C SER A 54 2.40 -2.39 -10.06
N PHE A 55 1.98 -1.13 -9.98
CA PHE A 55 1.72 -0.23 -11.10
C PHE A 55 2.76 0.89 -11.14
N SER A 56 3.27 1.17 -12.33
CA SER A 56 4.07 2.35 -12.67
C SER A 56 3.60 2.93 -14.01
N MET A 57 4.12 4.11 -14.37
CA MET A 57 3.81 4.84 -15.61
C MET A 57 3.95 3.96 -16.87
N ASN A 58 4.99 3.14 -16.94
CA ASN A 58 5.31 2.33 -18.12
C ASN A 58 5.57 0.85 -17.80
N SER A 59 5.14 0.37 -16.63
CA SER A 59 5.34 -1.02 -16.26
C SER A 59 4.31 -1.52 -15.27
N ILE A 60 4.07 -2.81 -15.31
CA ILE A 60 3.24 -3.52 -14.35
C ILE A 60 3.95 -4.78 -13.88
N SER A 61 3.83 -5.09 -12.59
CA SER A 61 4.27 -6.36 -12.03
C SER A 61 3.08 -7.11 -11.46
N ILE A 62 3.02 -8.42 -11.73
CA ILE A 62 2.06 -9.34 -11.13
C ILE A 62 2.86 -10.47 -10.51
N ASP A 63 2.79 -10.59 -9.19
CA ASP A 63 3.54 -11.55 -8.40
C ASP A 63 5.06 -11.48 -8.69
N ARG A 64 5.62 -12.47 -9.39
CA ARG A 64 7.05 -12.55 -9.76
C ARG A 64 7.34 -12.18 -11.21
N ASN A 65 6.33 -11.68 -11.92
CA ASN A 65 6.40 -11.34 -13.32
C ASN A 65 6.36 -9.83 -13.49
N HIS A 66 7.19 -9.30 -14.39
CA HIS A 66 7.27 -7.88 -14.67
C HIS A 66 7.17 -7.65 -16.18
N TRP A 67 6.34 -6.68 -16.56
CA TRP A 67 6.20 -6.20 -17.93
C TRP A 67 6.51 -4.72 -17.97
N ARG A 68 7.36 -4.31 -18.90
CA ARG A 68 7.62 -2.91 -19.24
C ARG A 68 7.13 -2.64 -20.65
N PHE A 69 6.47 -1.51 -20.82
CA PHE A 69 5.93 -1.03 -22.07
C PHE A 69 6.74 0.18 -22.53
N GLY A 70 7.24 0.14 -23.76
CA GLY A 70 8.18 1.12 -24.32
C GLY A 70 9.64 0.74 -24.10
N GLU A 71 10.52 1.46 -24.81
CA GLU A 71 11.97 1.26 -24.70
C GLU A 71 12.52 1.96 -23.45
N ARG A 72 13.66 1.44 -22.94
CA ARG A 72 14.47 2.24 -22.02
C ARG A 72 14.98 3.45 -22.80
N PRO A 73 14.94 4.68 -22.26
CA PRO A 73 15.79 5.74 -22.78
C PRO A 73 17.21 5.17 -22.84
N ASP A 74 17.85 5.27 -23.99
CA ASP A 74 19.23 4.85 -24.17
C ASP A 74 20.06 5.71 -23.20
N THR A 75 20.41 5.19 -22.02
CA THR A 75 21.31 5.86 -21.08
C THR A 75 22.74 5.71 -21.59
N ARG A 76 23.00 6.17 -22.82
CA ARG A 76 24.37 6.44 -23.26
C ARG A 76 24.78 7.69 -22.52
N VAL A 77 25.42 7.49 -21.37
CA VAL A 77 26.18 8.54 -20.69
C VAL A 77 27.16 9.11 -21.72
N PRO A 78 27.06 10.38 -22.14
CA PRO A 78 28.11 10.99 -22.93
C PRO A 78 29.37 10.96 -22.07
N ASN A 79 30.47 10.43 -22.60
CA ASN A 79 31.69 10.10 -21.86
C ASN A 79 32.36 11.22 -21.04
N ASN A 80 31.80 12.45 -20.95
CA ASN A 80 32.30 13.55 -20.12
C ASN A 80 31.27 14.67 -19.85
N GLY A 81 29.97 14.36 -19.66
CA GLY A 81 28.93 15.37 -19.37
C GLY A 81 28.17 15.12 -18.06
N PRO A 82 27.50 16.13 -17.47
CA PRO A 82 26.61 15.90 -16.33
C PRO A 82 25.52 14.89 -16.72
N VAL A 83 25.14 14.03 -15.78
CA VAL A 83 24.08 13.03 -15.97
C VAL A 83 22.77 13.76 -16.28
N VAL A 84 22.44 13.90 -17.56
CA VAL A 84 21.12 14.34 -17.98
C VAL A 84 20.24 13.10 -17.95
N PHE A 85 19.41 12.97 -16.92
CA PHE A 85 18.29 12.03 -16.97
C PHE A 85 17.43 12.43 -18.17
N PRO A 86 17.26 11.56 -19.19
CA PRO A 86 16.39 11.89 -20.31
C PRO A 86 15.00 12.17 -19.73
N ARG A 87 14.45 13.36 -19.97
CA ARG A 87 13.00 13.53 -19.89
C ARG A 87 12.42 12.47 -20.83
N PHE A 88 11.43 11.73 -20.34
CA PHE A 88 10.71 10.75 -21.14
C PHE A 88 10.22 11.43 -22.43
N SER A 89 10.93 11.22 -23.54
CA SER A 89 10.37 11.53 -24.84
C SER A 89 9.28 10.48 -25.08
N PRO A 90 8.01 10.87 -25.29
CA PRO A 90 7.02 9.92 -25.72
C PRO A 90 7.51 9.29 -27.03
N PRO A 91 7.43 7.95 -27.20
CA PRO A 91 7.94 7.31 -28.40
C PRO A 91 7.21 7.87 -29.62
N THR A 92 7.93 8.53 -30.52
CA THR A 92 7.43 9.07 -31.79
C THR A 92 7.35 8.01 -32.90
N LEU A 93 7.46 6.71 -32.55
CA LEU A 93 7.18 5.61 -33.47
C LEU A 93 5.84 4.96 -33.13
N ASN A 94 5.02 4.72 -34.17
CA ASN A 94 3.78 3.93 -34.12
C ASN A 94 4.02 2.43 -33.81
N THR A 95 5.14 2.06 -33.17
CA THR A 95 5.50 0.70 -32.80
C THR A 95 6.02 0.69 -31.37
N GLY A 96 5.37 -0.07 -30.51
CA GLY A 96 5.71 -0.22 -29.10
C GLY A 96 6.53 -1.47 -28.84
N THR A 97 7.37 -1.40 -27.82
CA THR A 97 8.16 -2.53 -27.32
C THR A 97 7.56 -3.03 -26.02
N VAL A 98 7.43 -4.34 -25.85
CA VAL A 98 7.05 -4.97 -24.57
C VAL A 98 8.19 -5.86 -24.10
N ILE A 99 8.70 -5.56 -22.91
CA ILE A 99 9.75 -6.33 -22.26
C ILE A 99 9.13 -7.12 -21.13
N TYR A 100 9.28 -8.44 -21.15
CA TYR A 100 8.88 -9.32 -20.06
C TYR A 100 10.12 -9.85 -19.35
N SER A 101 10.08 -9.83 -18.02
CA SER A 101 11.04 -10.50 -17.17
C SER A 101 10.32 -11.24 -16.04
N GLY A 102 10.51 -12.55 -15.95
CA GLY A 102 9.89 -13.37 -14.92
C GLY A 102 10.29 -14.84 -15.04
N LYS A 103 10.34 -15.56 -13.91
CA LYS A 103 10.68 -17.00 -13.87
C LYS A 103 11.99 -17.40 -14.58
N GLY A 104 12.98 -16.50 -14.62
CA GLY A 104 14.23 -16.73 -15.34
C GLY A 104 14.15 -16.54 -16.86
N GLU A 105 12.98 -16.17 -17.39
CA GLU A 105 12.80 -15.78 -18.79
C GLU A 105 12.95 -14.25 -18.94
N TYR A 106 13.53 -13.85 -20.07
CA TYR A 106 13.59 -12.46 -20.52
C TYR A 106 13.16 -12.42 -21.99
N LEU A 107 12.06 -11.73 -22.28
CA LEU A 107 11.52 -11.63 -23.63
C LEU A 107 11.43 -10.17 -24.06
N HIS A 108 11.76 -9.95 -25.32
CA HIS A 108 11.71 -8.63 -25.96
C HIS A 108 10.82 -8.72 -27.19
N LEU A 109 9.66 -8.07 -27.14
CA LEU A 109 8.62 -8.15 -28.17
C LEU A 109 8.44 -6.78 -28.81
N LYS A 110 8.56 -6.71 -30.14
CA LYS A 110 8.18 -5.54 -30.92
C LYS A 110 6.74 -5.70 -31.40
N THR A 111 5.97 -4.63 -31.36
CA THR A 111 4.55 -4.64 -31.74
C THR A 111 4.20 -3.43 -32.59
N GLU A 112 3.16 -3.55 -33.42
CA GLU A 112 2.58 -2.44 -34.20
C GLU A 112 1.73 -1.49 -33.35
N LYS A 113 1.45 -1.83 -32.09
CA LYS A 113 0.73 -0.99 -31.15
C LYS A 113 1.69 -0.12 -30.38
N THR A 114 1.28 1.09 -30.03
CA THR A 114 2.05 1.97 -29.13
C THR A 114 2.22 1.34 -27.75
N ALA A 115 3.20 1.83 -26.98
CA ALA A 115 3.45 1.33 -25.62
C ALA A 115 2.22 1.49 -24.71
N GLU A 116 1.49 2.61 -24.82
CA GLU A 116 0.26 2.83 -24.07
C GLU A 116 -0.85 1.85 -24.48
N GLU A 117 -1.08 1.64 -25.78
CA GLU A 117 -2.08 0.65 -26.24
C GLU A 117 -1.73 -0.76 -25.77
N CYS A 118 -0.45 -1.14 -25.74
CA CYS A 118 -0.02 -2.43 -25.19
C CYS A 118 -0.34 -2.54 -23.69
N TYR A 119 -0.10 -1.47 -22.93
CA TYR A 119 -0.38 -1.44 -21.50
C TYR A 119 -1.89 -1.48 -21.24
N GLU A 120 -2.67 -0.68 -21.95
CA GLU A 120 -4.12 -0.68 -21.87
C GLU A 120 -4.69 -2.07 -22.20
N LEU A 121 -4.25 -2.69 -23.29
CA LEU A 121 -4.66 -4.05 -23.67
C LEU A 121 -4.30 -5.08 -22.59
N PHE A 122 -3.13 -4.94 -21.98
CA PHE A 122 -2.71 -5.81 -20.87
C PHE A 122 -3.67 -5.67 -19.68
N LEU A 123 -3.97 -4.43 -19.30
CA LEU A 123 -4.86 -4.12 -18.18
C LEU A 123 -6.27 -4.69 -18.42
N ASP A 124 -6.84 -4.43 -19.60
CA ASP A 124 -8.17 -4.93 -19.99
C ASP A 124 -8.23 -6.46 -20.06
N THR A 125 -7.11 -7.11 -20.41
CA THR A 125 -7.03 -8.57 -20.50
C THR A 125 -7.03 -9.24 -19.14
N PHE A 126 -6.29 -8.68 -18.17
CA PHE A 126 -5.98 -9.35 -16.91
C PHE A 126 -6.71 -8.81 -15.67
N PHE A 127 -7.13 -7.55 -15.67
CA PHE A 127 -7.71 -6.89 -14.49
C PHE A 127 -9.23 -6.82 -14.52
N LYS A 128 -9.91 -7.87 -14.95
CA LYS A 128 -11.37 -7.90 -15.16
C LYS A 128 -12.21 -7.72 -13.88
N ASN A 129 -13.50 -7.46 -14.02
CA ASN A 129 -14.41 -7.32 -12.88
C ASN A 129 -14.39 -8.60 -12.04
N GLY A 130 -14.25 -8.44 -10.71
CA GLY A 130 -14.06 -9.54 -9.79
C GLY A 130 -12.63 -10.04 -9.68
N THR A 131 -11.65 -9.42 -10.37
CA THR A 131 -10.23 -9.66 -10.10
C THR A 131 -9.91 -9.27 -8.67
N VAL A 132 -9.19 -10.15 -7.97
CA VAL A 132 -8.85 -9.99 -6.56
C VAL A 132 -7.35 -9.89 -6.43
N VAL A 133 -6.87 -8.90 -5.66
CA VAL A 133 -5.49 -8.85 -5.16
C VAL A 133 -5.50 -9.13 -3.67
N GLN A 134 -4.82 -10.20 -3.26
CA GLN A 134 -4.90 -10.73 -1.90
C GLN A 134 -4.05 -9.93 -0.92
N ASP A 135 -2.78 -9.68 -1.24
CA ASP A 135 -1.82 -9.20 -0.25
C ASP A 135 -1.51 -7.71 -0.43
N GLU A 136 -0.93 -7.32 -1.57
CA GLU A 136 -0.44 -5.95 -1.74
C GLU A 136 -0.70 -5.41 -3.14
N VAL A 137 -1.23 -4.19 -3.20
CA VAL A 137 -1.19 -3.35 -4.39
C VAL A 137 -0.26 -2.18 -4.14
N LEU A 138 0.79 -2.08 -4.94
CA LEU A 138 1.74 -0.99 -4.93
C LEU A 138 1.48 -0.09 -6.13
N VAL A 139 1.30 1.20 -5.90
CA VAL A 139 1.12 2.20 -6.97
C VAL A 139 2.26 3.19 -6.85
N HIS A 140 3.18 3.13 -7.81
CA HIS A 140 4.22 4.14 -7.97
C HIS A 140 3.74 5.31 -8.82
N ASP A 141 3.08 4.97 -9.91
CA ASP A 141 2.54 5.91 -10.89
C ASP A 141 1.51 5.18 -11.76
N LEU A 142 0.79 5.90 -12.61
CA LEU A 142 -0.20 5.34 -13.53
C LEU A 142 0.06 5.78 -14.96
N PRO A 143 -0.20 4.92 -15.95
CA PRO A 143 -0.11 5.31 -17.36
C PRO A 143 -1.14 6.40 -17.69
N THR A 144 -0.84 7.26 -18.67
CA THR A 144 -1.64 8.48 -18.90
C THR A 144 -3.05 8.17 -19.36
N PHE A 145 -3.24 7.07 -20.10
CA PHE A 145 -4.58 6.61 -20.51
C PHE A 145 -5.54 6.39 -19.34
N MET A 146 -5.05 6.08 -18.12
CA MET A 146 -5.92 5.88 -16.96
C MET A 146 -6.63 7.16 -16.50
N GLN A 147 -6.16 8.33 -16.92
CA GLN A 147 -6.83 9.60 -16.62
C GLN A 147 -8.11 9.76 -17.43
N THR A 148 -8.11 9.30 -18.68
CA THR A 148 -9.20 9.48 -19.66
C THR A 148 -10.06 8.24 -19.87
N LYS A 149 -9.64 7.07 -19.38
CA LYS A 149 -10.38 5.81 -19.54
C LYS A 149 -11.74 5.90 -18.84
N LYS A 150 -12.81 5.60 -19.58
CA LYS A 150 -14.20 5.66 -19.11
C LYS A 150 -14.44 4.60 -18.02
N GLU A 151 -15.23 4.96 -17.01
CA GLU A 151 -15.62 4.04 -15.92
C GLU A 151 -16.74 3.06 -16.33
N GLU A 152 -17.48 3.36 -17.41
CA GLU A 152 -18.58 2.51 -17.88
C GLU A 152 -18.06 1.14 -18.36
N GLY A 153 -18.50 0.07 -17.69
CA GLY A 153 -17.99 -1.28 -17.92
C GLY A 153 -16.61 -1.54 -17.28
N PHE A 154 -16.06 -0.58 -16.53
CA PHE A 154 -14.74 -0.68 -15.94
C PHE A 154 -14.71 -1.47 -14.64
N LEU A 155 -13.52 -2.03 -14.43
CA LEU A 155 -13.13 -3.09 -13.54
C LEU A 155 -12.82 -2.53 -12.14
N LYS A 156 -13.60 -2.92 -11.12
CA LYS A 156 -13.21 -2.65 -9.73
C LYS A 156 -12.27 -3.75 -9.28
N ILE A 157 -10.98 -3.45 -9.22
CA ILE A 157 -9.97 -4.33 -8.64
C ILE A 157 -10.29 -4.46 -7.15
N ARG A 158 -10.68 -5.66 -6.70
CA ARG A 158 -10.98 -5.90 -5.29
C ARG A 158 -9.68 -6.12 -4.53
N MET A 159 -9.41 -5.23 -3.59
CA MET A 159 -8.22 -5.29 -2.75
C MET A 159 -8.59 -5.83 -1.38
N LEU A 160 -7.83 -6.82 -0.91
CA LEU A 160 -8.14 -7.46 0.37
C LEU A 160 -7.28 -6.94 1.51
N SER A 161 -5.96 -6.79 1.34
CA SER A 161 -5.09 -6.52 2.50
C SER A 161 -4.49 -5.11 2.48
N LYS A 162 -3.55 -4.83 1.57
CA LYS A 162 -2.73 -3.60 1.67
C LYS A 162 -2.66 -2.82 0.36
N LEU A 163 -2.83 -1.51 0.43
CA LEU A 163 -2.52 -0.54 -0.61
C LEU A 163 -1.29 0.27 -0.20
N VAL A 164 -0.30 0.37 -1.09
CA VAL A 164 0.88 1.21 -0.90
C VAL A 164 0.98 2.20 -2.04
N LEU A 165 1.06 3.48 -1.72
CA LEU A 165 1.24 4.59 -2.65
C LEU A 165 2.67 5.10 -2.52
N GLY A 166 3.58 4.66 -3.40
CA GLY A 166 5.01 4.86 -3.26
C GLY A 166 5.60 5.88 -4.23
N ASN A 167 6.18 6.99 -3.73
CA ASN A 167 6.84 8.01 -4.57
C ASN A 167 5.96 8.63 -5.67
N ILE A 168 4.66 8.75 -5.41
CA ILE A 168 3.75 9.51 -6.28
C ILE A 168 4.16 10.99 -6.26
N GLU A 169 4.18 11.70 -7.39
CA GLU A 169 4.51 13.14 -7.37
C GLU A 169 3.27 14.03 -7.14
N THR A 170 2.07 13.49 -7.35
CA THR A 170 0.83 14.26 -7.33
C THR A 170 -0.32 13.54 -6.61
N PRO A 171 -1.13 14.23 -5.78
CA PRO A 171 -2.35 13.66 -5.19
C PRO A 171 -3.33 13.09 -6.24
N ARG A 172 -3.24 13.57 -7.48
CA ARG A 172 -4.09 13.16 -8.61
C ARG A 172 -4.01 11.66 -8.90
N ILE A 173 -2.84 11.04 -8.77
CA ILE A 173 -2.65 9.61 -9.04
C ILE A 173 -3.54 8.75 -8.12
N PHE A 174 -3.72 9.18 -6.87
CA PHE A 174 -4.66 8.50 -5.97
C PHE A 174 -6.10 8.58 -6.48
N TYR A 175 -6.56 9.78 -6.85
CA TYR A 175 -7.91 9.98 -7.38
C TYR A 175 -8.15 9.25 -8.70
N ASP A 176 -7.14 9.18 -9.55
CA ASP A 176 -7.24 8.40 -10.78
C ASP A 176 -7.34 6.91 -10.47
N PHE A 177 -6.55 6.41 -9.49
CA PHE A 177 -6.55 5.00 -9.10
C PHE A 177 -7.85 4.54 -8.42
N VAL A 178 -8.39 5.34 -7.50
CA VAL A 178 -9.53 4.94 -6.65
C VAL A 178 -10.80 4.66 -7.45
N ARG A 179 -10.95 5.28 -8.62
CA ARG A 179 -12.05 5.01 -9.57
C ARG A 179 -12.09 3.55 -10.02
N PHE A 180 -10.94 2.88 -9.95
CA PHE A 180 -10.72 1.53 -10.45
C PHE A 180 -10.54 0.48 -9.34
N ALA A 181 -10.75 0.86 -8.08
CA ALA A 181 -10.51 0.01 -6.92
C ALA A 181 -11.77 -0.16 -6.05
N ASP A 182 -11.93 -1.36 -5.48
CA ASP A 182 -12.90 -1.63 -4.42
C ASP A 182 -12.17 -1.81 -3.08
N PHE A 183 -12.32 -0.80 -2.20
CA PHE A 183 -11.67 -0.74 -0.90
C PHE A 183 -12.49 -1.36 0.24
N LYS A 184 -13.68 -1.93 -0.02
CA LYS A 184 -14.59 -2.42 1.03
C LYS A 184 -13.95 -3.39 2.02
N LYS A 185 -12.96 -4.17 1.56
CA LYS A 185 -12.24 -5.15 2.39
C LYS A 185 -10.83 -4.73 2.76
N LEU A 186 -10.38 -3.55 2.33
CA LEU A 186 -9.02 -3.10 2.50
C LEU A 186 -8.67 -2.91 3.98
N GLN A 187 -7.62 -3.59 4.44
CA GLN A 187 -7.22 -3.53 5.85
C GLN A 187 -6.24 -2.40 6.13
N SER A 188 -5.34 -2.11 5.18
CA SER A 188 -4.25 -1.15 5.37
C SER A 188 -4.01 -0.27 4.15
N ILE A 189 -3.78 1.03 4.39
CA ILE A 189 -3.25 1.96 3.39
C ILE A 189 -1.92 2.52 3.89
N GLU A 190 -0.92 2.57 3.02
CA GLU A 190 0.37 3.24 3.26
C GLU A 190 0.63 4.30 2.19
N PHE A 191 0.86 5.56 2.60
CA PHE A 191 1.14 6.65 1.66
C PHE A 191 1.94 7.80 2.29
N ARG A 192 2.38 8.76 1.46
CA ARG A 192 3.05 9.96 1.95
C ARG A 192 2.06 11.02 2.44
N ALA A 193 2.23 11.49 3.68
CA ALA A 193 1.29 12.42 4.31
C ALA A 193 1.25 13.81 3.64
N ASP A 194 2.27 14.17 2.85
CA ASP A 194 2.35 15.42 2.09
C ASP A 194 1.17 15.61 1.10
N TRP A 195 0.40 14.55 0.84
CA TRP A 195 -0.74 14.52 -0.08
C TRP A 195 -2.09 14.33 0.62
N MET A 196 -2.16 14.50 1.95
CA MET A 196 -3.40 14.31 2.68
C MET A 196 -4.47 15.32 2.25
N ASN A 197 -5.55 14.81 1.65
CA ASN A 197 -6.91 15.28 1.91
C ASN A 197 -7.53 14.27 2.87
N ALA A 198 -7.82 14.69 4.10
CA ALA A 198 -8.21 13.82 5.20
C ALA A 198 -9.44 12.92 4.90
N ASP A 199 -10.35 13.39 4.03
CA ASP A 199 -11.64 12.74 3.78
C ASP A 199 -11.54 11.39 3.07
N CYS A 200 -10.47 11.14 2.32
CA CYS A 200 -10.36 9.94 1.49
C CYS A 200 -9.94 8.68 2.25
N PHE A 201 -9.41 8.82 3.47
CA PHE A 201 -8.69 7.74 4.17
C PHE A 201 -9.31 7.35 5.52
N VAL A 202 -10.46 7.92 5.86
CA VAL A 202 -11.16 7.69 7.15
C VAL A 202 -11.71 6.25 7.27
N ASN A 203 -11.88 5.54 6.15
CA ASN A 203 -12.65 4.28 6.10
C ASN A 203 -11.83 2.98 6.23
N CYS A 204 -10.51 3.03 6.40
CA CYS A 204 -9.70 1.81 6.57
C CYS A 204 -9.34 1.54 8.05
N PRO A 205 -9.25 0.26 8.48
CA PRO A 205 -8.85 -0.05 9.86
C PRO A 205 -7.44 0.44 10.20
N THR A 206 -6.47 0.19 9.30
CA THR A 206 -5.07 0.58 9.49
C THR A 206 -4.63 1.63 8.49
N LEU A 207 -4.05 2.71 8.98
CA LEU A 207 -3.49 3.78 8.17
C LEU A 207 -2.02 4.00 8.51
N LYS A 208 -1.15 3.98 7.50
CA LYS A 208 0.29 4.20 7.62
C LYS A 208 0.68 5.43 6.83
N LEU A 209 1.06 6.47 7.54
CA LEU A 209 1.46 7.74 7.01
C LEU A 209 2.98 7.87 7.14
N SER A 210 3.65 8.27 6.07
CA SER A 210 5.08 8.61 6.10
C SER A 210 5.28 10.02 5.59
N ILE A 211 6.10 10.82 6.25
CA ILE A 211 6.50 12.12 5.71
C ILE A 211 7.84 11.97 5.01
N GLY A 212 7.91 12.37 3.73
CA GLY A 212 9.19 12.51 3.04
C GLY A 212 9.92 13.73 3.59
N ASN A 213 11.25 13.82 3.45
CA ASN A 213 12.05 14.96 3.92
C ASN A 213 11.39 16.28 3.49
N LEU A 214 10.63 16.89 4.41
CA LEU A 214 9.96 18.15 4.13
C LEU A 214 11.04 19.16 3.84
N LYS A 215 10.79 20.03 2.85
CA LYS A 215 11.48 21.32 2.82
C LYS A 215 11.22 21.95 4.19
N ILE A 216 12.29 22.27 4.91
CA ILE A 216 12.28 22.95 6.21
C ILE A 216 11.22 24.07 6.16
N GLY A 217 10.24 24.03 7.06
CA GLY A 217 9.14 25.01 7.13
C GLY A 217 7.71 24.49 6.88
N ASN A 218 7.51 23.29 6.33
CA ASN A 218 6.17 22.67 6.17
C ASN A 218 5.77 21.72 7.31
N GLU A 219 6.51 21.74 8.41
CA GLU A 219 6.58 20.72 9.46
C GLU A 219 5.28 20.48 10.25
N ASN A 220 4.24 21.30 10.04
CA ASN A 220 3.01 21.26 10.85
C ASN A 220 1.71 21.22 10.05
N LYS A 221 1.75 21.23 8.71
CA LYS A 221 0.52 21.44 7.92
C LYS A 221 -0.54 20.36 8.17
N HIS A 222 -0.12 19.13 8.43
CA HIS A 222 -1.00 17.97 8.51
C HIS A 222 -1.24 17.44 9.93
N ILE A 223 -0.57 18.01 10.94
CA ILE A 223 -0.63 17.46 12.29
C ILE A 223 -2.04 17.57 12.89
N ASN A 224 -2.75 18.65 12.58
CA ASN A 224 -4.13 18.84 13.01
C ASN A 224 -5.08 17.81 12.40
N ASP A 225 -4.87 17.47 11.13
CA ASP A 225 -5.66 16.45 10.44
C ASP A 225 -5.41 15.08 11.05
N ILE A 226 -4.14 14.77 11.36
CA ILE A 226 -3.71 13.51 11.99
C ILE A 226 -4.42 13.27 13.32
N TYR A 227 -4.56 14.31 14.15
CA TYR A 227 -5.25 14.18 15.44
C TYR A 227 -6.70 13.73 15.32
N ASN A 228 -7.35 14.09 14.22
CA ASN A 228 -8.78 13.85 13.99
C ASN A 228 -9.06 12.52 13.29
N LEU A 229 -8.03 11.81 12.80
CA LEU A 229 -8.19 10.52 12.13
C LEU A 229 -8.74 9.45 13.08
N LYS A 230 -9.78 8.73 12.64
CA LYS A 230 -10.52 7.77 13.46
C LYS A 230 -10.15 6.30 13.18
N ASN A 231 -9.10 6.06 12.39
CA ASN A 231 -8.63 4.71 12.08
C ASN A 231 -8.28 3.96 13.38
N GLN A 232 -8.54 2.65 13.40
CA GLN A 232 -8.25 1.79 14.55
C GLN A 232 -6.76 1.74 14.85
N HIS A 233 -5.92 1.69 13.81
CA HIS A 233 -4.47 1.80 13.96
C HIS A 233 -3.90 2.85 13.02
N LEU A 234 -3.29 3.88 13.59
CA LEU A 234 -2.57 4.91 12.85
C LEU A 234 -1.06 4.80 13.11
N THR A 235 -0.28 4.54 12.07
CA THR A 235 1.19 4.66 12.12
C THR A 235 1.62 5.94 11.43
N TYR A 236 2.44 6.74 12.08
CA TYR A 236 3.00 7.96 11.52
C TYR A 236 4.52 7.93 11.59
N LYS A 237 5.20 8.03 10.44
CA LYS A 237 6.67 8.09 10.35
C LYS A 237 7.10 9.54 10.14
N TYR A 238 7.68 10.15 11.17
CA TYR A 238 8.12 11.54 11.14
C TYR A 238 9.32 11.77 12.05
N SER A 239 10.38 12.37 11.51
CA SER A 239 11.67 12.53 12.20
C SER A 239 11.72 13.67 13.21
N HIS A 240 10.82 14.66 13.11
CA HIS A 240 10.93 15.93 13.86
C HIS A 240 9.72 16.19 14.78
N PHE A 241 9.07 15.14 15.27
CA PHE A 241 7.91 15.28 16.16
C PHE A 241 8.32 16.02 17.44
N LYS A 242 7.59 17.10 17.76
CA LYS A 242 7.85 17.94 18.95
C LYS A 242 7.10 17.42 20.17
N VAL A 243 7.64 17.66 21.36
CA VAL A 243 7.02 17.21 22.61
C VAL A 243 5.61 17.80 22.80
N ASP A 244 5.44 19.09 22.52
CA ASP A 244 4.14 19.77 22.65
C ASP A 244 3.07 19.22 21.69
N GLN A 245 3.49 18.66 20.54
CA GLN A 245 2.56 17.98 19.62
C GLN A 245 2.05 16.66 20.21
N VAL A 246 2.89 15.95 20.98
CA VAL A 246 2.47 14.70 21.64
C VAL A 246 1.47 15.04 22.73
N GLU A 247 1.74 16.06 23.54
CA GLU A 247 0.82 16.50 24.59
C GLU A 247 -0.54 16.91 24.00
N THR A 248 -0.53 17.69 22.91
CA THR A 248 -1.76 18.09 22.20
C THR A 248 -2.53 16.88 21.69
N MET A 249 -1.82 15.89 21.14
CA MET A 249 -2.44 14.64 20.68
C MET A 249 -3.05 13.86 21.83
N VAL A 250 -2.34 13.72 22.96
CA VAL A 250 -2.83 13.08 24.18
C VAL A 250 -4.09 13.78 24.67
N GLU A 251 -4.07 15.11 24.82
CA GLU A 251 -5.23 15.91 25.24
C GLU A 251 -6.47 15.67 24.35
N LYS A 252 -6.26 15.65 23.02
CA LYS A 252 -7.33 15.33 22.07
C LYS A 252 -7.83 13.90 22.19
N TRP A 253 -6.95 12.93 22.47
CA TRP A 253 -7.35 11.54 22.64
C TRP A 253 -8.12 11.32 23.94
N LEU A 254 -7.69 11.93 25.05
CA LEU A 254 -8.37 11.89 26.34
C LEU A 254 -9.81 12.46 26.27
N SER A 255 -10.03 13.46 25.42
CA SER A 255 -11.34 14.07 25.18
C SER A 255 -12.17 13.39 24.07
N SER A 256 -11.57 12.43 23.34
CA SER A 256 -12.24 11.72 22.25
C SER A 256 -13.02 10.50 22.74
N ASN A 257 -13.96 10.02 21.93
CA ASN A 257 -14.67 8.78 22.20
C ASN A 257 -14.06 7.57 21.46
N ARG A 258 -12.72 7.49 21.42
CA ARG A 258 -12.01 6.38 20.78
C ARG A 258 -12.29 5.05 21.50
N GLU A 259 -12.48 4.01 20.72
CA GLU A 259 -12.79 2.68 21.22
C GLU A 259 -11.55 1.99 21.81
N VAL A 260 -11.76 1.06 22.73
CA VAL A 260 -10.71 0.18 23.24
C VAL A 260 -10.07 -0.59 22.08
N GLY A 261 -8.73 -0.66 22.08
CA GLY A 261 -7.93 -1.24 21.00
C GLY A 261 -7.54 -0.25 19.91
N THR A 262 -7.96 1.03 20.01
CA THR A 262 -7.45 2.08 19.12
C THR A 262 -5.99 2.37 19.44
N ARG A 263 -5.13 2.37 18.42
CA ARG A 263 -3.67 2.51 18.57
C ARG A 263 -3.09 3.57 17.66
N PHE A 264 -2.08 4.27 18.17
CA PHE A 264 -1.22 5.16 17.42
C PHE A 264 0.23 4.75 17.60
N THR A 265 1.01 4.79 16.52
CA THR A 265 2.44 4.48 16.50
C THR A 265 3.18 5.61 15.79
N LEU A 266 3.98 6.36 16.52
CA LEU A 266 4.95 7.30 15.99
C LEU A 266 6.30 6.60 15.82
N LYS A 267 6.81 6.58 14.59
CA LYS A 267 8.19 6.15 14.29
C LYS A 267 9.09 7.38 14.18
N VAL A 268 10.03 7.48 15.10
CA VAL A 268 10.96 8.60 15.22
C VAL A 268 12.31 8.18 14.62
N PHE A 269 12.68 8.83 13.51
CA PHE A 269 14.00 8.69 12.89
C PHE A 269 14.86 9.87 13.33
N SER A 270 15.26 9.90 14.60
CA SER A 270 16.15 10.94 15.13
C SER A 270 17.45 10.32 15.62
N MET A 271 18.55 11.06 15.46
CA MET A 271 19.80 10.80 16.19
C MET A 271 19.66 11.14 17.68
N GLU A 272 18.68 11.97 18.03
CA GLU A 272 18.29 12.26 19.40
C GLU A 272 17.67 10.98 20.00
N ARG A 273 18.38 10.44 20.98
CA ARG A 273 18.16 9.12 21.57
C ARG A 273 16.77 9.01 22.23
N TYR A 274 16.38 7.77 22.54
CA TYR A 274 15.23 7.36 23.39
C TYR A 274 14.90 8.28 24.59
N GLU A 275 15.86 9.06 25.10
CA GLU A 275 15.68 10.14 26.09
C GLU A 275 14.54 11.11 25.74
N LYS A 276 14.39 11.52 24.47
CA LYS A 276 13.31 12.42 24.06
C LYS A 276 11.92 11.79 24.23
N ILE A 277 11.82 10.48 24.00
CA ILE A 277 10.58 9.72 24.22
C ILE A 277 10.28 9.63 25.73
N LEU A 278 11.32 9.44 26.56
CA LEU A 278 11.16 9.46 28.01
C LEU A 278 10.71 10.83 28.53
N GLU A 279 11.24 11.93 27.98
CA GLU A 279 10.78 13.28 28.28
C GLU A 279 9.29 13.46 27.92
N MET A 280 8.88 12.99 26.74
CA MET A 280 7.47 13.02 26.31
C MET A 280 6.57 12.25 27.28
N PHE A 281 7.00 11.08 27.74
CA PHE A 281 6.28 10.29 28.75
C PHE A 281 6.17 11.04 30.07
N ASP A 282 7.26 11.57 30.61
CA ASP A 282 7.24 12.26 31.91
C ASP A 282 6.37 13.52 31.87
N ARG A 283 6.45 14.31 30.80
CA ARG A 283 5.60 15.49 30.63
C ARG A 283 4.11 15.14 30.54
N CYS A 284 3.74 14.13 29.75
CA CYS A 284 2.35 13.68 29.68
C CYS A 284 1.87 13.11 31.03
N ARG A 285 2.73 12.38 31.75
CA ARG A 285 2.44 11.88 33.10
C ARG A 285 2.11 13.02 34.06
N GLN A 286 2.98 14.03 34.14
CA GLN A 286 2.81 15.16 35.05
C GLN A 286 1.56 15.99 34.69
N ARG A 287 1.37 16.29 33.40
CA ARG A 287 0.29 17.17 32.92
C ARG A 287 -1.10 16.52 33.03
N PHE A 288 -1.21 15.22 32.77
CA PHE A 288 -2.50 14.53 32.69
C PHE A 288 -2.77 13.57 33.86
N GLY A 289 -1.98 13.66 34.94
CA GLY A 289 -2.18 12.83 36.14
C GLY A 289 -1.93 11.33 35.88
N GLY A 290 -1.00 11.03 34.98
CA GLY A 290 -0.64 9.66 34.66
C GLY A 290 0.26 9.00 35.71
N VAL A 291 0.42 7.68 35.60
CA VAL A 291 1.32 6.87 36.42
C VAL A 291 2.27 6.09 35.53
N TRP A 292 3.49 5.86 36.03
CA TRP A 292 4.42 4.96 35.35
C TRP A 292 3.83 3.55 35.28
N SER A 293 3.99 2.91 34.12
CA SER A 293 3.37 1.63 33.85
C SER A 293 4.17 0.83 32.83
N LYS A 294 3.76 -0.41 32.61
CA LYS A 294 4.23 -1.28 31.52
C LYS A 294 3.04 -1.75 30.71
N HIS A 295 3.17 -1.70 29.39
CA HIS A 295 2.21 -2.32 28.49
C HIS A 295 2.36 -3.86 28.57
N PRO A 296 1.28 -4.64 28.73
CA PRO A 296 1.35 -6.08 28.95
C PRO A 296 2.04 -6.84 27.80
N GLY A 297 1.94 -6.31 26.57
CA GLY A 297 2.59 -6.89 25.39
C GLY A 297 4.11 -6.68 25.28
N LEU A 298 4.74 -5.87 26.13
CA LEU A 298 6.18 -5.53 26.00
C LEU A 298 7.11 -6.39 26.90
N GLY A 299 6.57 -7.30 27.71
CA GLY A 299 7.37 -8.13 28.61
C GLY A 299 8.15 -7.31 29.66
N GLN A 300 9.33 -7.79 30.05
CA GLN A 300 10.16 -7.19 31.12
C GLN A 300 11.40 -6.42 30.63
N SER A 301 11.48 -6.04 29.35
CA SER A 301 12.68 -5.37 28.82
C SER A 301 12.94 -4.01 29.49
N PHE A 302 14.20 -3.58 29.54
CA PHE A 302 14.61 -2.26 30.06
C PHE A 302 13.91 -1.10 29.31
N HIS A 303 13.61 -1.31 28.02
CA HIS A 303 12.91 -0.36 27.17
C HIS A 303 11.37 -0.45 27.28
N ALA A 304 10.81 -1.28 28.17
CA ALA A 304 9.38 -1.33 28.45
C ALA A 304 8.95 -0.22 29.43
N ASN A 305 9.32 1.03 29.13
CA ASN A 305 8.82 2.19 29.86
C ASN A 305 7.51 2.66 29.20
N GLY A 306 6.57 3.06 30.04
CA GLY A 306 5.29 3.56 29.60
C GLY A 306 4.58 4.34 30.70
N VAL A 307 3.56 5.07 30.30
CA VAL A 307 2.72 5.89 31.17
C VAL A 307 1.28 5.54 30.91
N THR A 308 0.53 5.32 31.97
CA THR A 308 -0.92 5.10 31.89
C THR A 308 -1.61 6.35 32.39
N ILE A 309 -2.51 6.88 31.58
CA ILE A 309 -3.28 8.09 31.86
C ILE A 309 -4.76 7.71 31.93
N PRO A 310 -5.48 8.07 32.99
CA PRO A 310 -6.90 7.75 33.09
C PRO A 310 -7.71 8.44 32.00
N MET A 311 -8.68 7.72 31.42
CA MET A 311 -9.69 8.26 30.50
C MET A 311 -11.08 8.11 31.11
N ARG A 312 -12.08 8.73 30.47
CA ARG A 312 -13.49 8.57 30.86
C ARG A 312 -14.00 7.16 30.56
N ASP A 313 -15.06 6.78 31.27
CA ASP A 313 -15.83 5.55 31.05
C ASP A 313 -15.03 4.25 31.30
N GLY A 314 -14.18 4.23 32.34
CA GLY A 314 -13.39 3.04 32.71
C GLY A 314 -12.36 2.65 31.65
N ARG A 315 -11.86 3.62 30.90
CA ARG A 315 -10.79 3.45 29.91
C ARG A 315 -9.50 4.07 30.43
N GLU A 316 -8.38 3.64 29.85
CA GLU A 316 -7.08 4.25 30.09
C GLU A 316 -6.31 4.40 28.77
N LEU A 317 -5.51 5.46 28.69
CA LEU A 317 -4.58 5.67 27.58
C LEU A 317 -3.19 5.23 28.04
N VAL A 318 -2.67 4.20 27.40
CA VAL A 318 -1.34 3.66 27.70
C VAL A 318 -0.38 4.12 26.64
N MET A 319 0.56 4.97 27.04
CA MET A 319 1.71 5.37 26.24
C MET A 319 2.86 4.41 26.51
N PHE A 320 3.48 3.87 25.47
CA PHE A 320 4.61 2.95 25.61
C PHE A 320 5.50 3.03 24.40
N GLY A 321 6.71 2.50 24.46
CA GLY A 321 7.62 2.63 23.34
C GLY A 321 9.02 2.23 23.70
N GLY A 322 9.80 1.88 22.69
CA GLY A 322 11.12 1.31 22.90
C GLY A 322 12.12 1.71 21.84
N PHE A 323 13.37 1.64 22.25
CA PHE A 323 14.52 1.57 21.36
C PHE A 323 14.54 0.18 20.72
N GLU A 324 14.44 0.10 19.39
CA GLU A 324 14.45 -1.18 18.67
C GLU A 324 15.88 -1.59 18.30
N SER A 325 16.68 -0.69 17.71
CA SER A 325 18.13 -0.86 17.44
C SER A 325 18.73 0.43 16.86
N VAL A 326 20.07 0.53 16.77
CA VAL A 326 20.77 1.68 16.15
C VAL A 326 20.36 1.95 14.70
N TYR A 327 19.88 0.91 13.99
CA TYR A 327 19.47 0.99 12.58
C TYR A 327 17.95 1.05 12.39
N ARG A 328 17.16 1.06 13.47
CA ARG A 328 15.70 1.10 13.42
C ARG A 328 15.19 2.34 14.14
N PRO A 329 14.07 2.92 13.70
CA PRO A 329 13.50 4.08 14.37
C PRO A 329 13.05 3.72 15.78
N ASP A 330 13.22 4.67 16.70
CA ASP A 330 12.57 4.57 18.00
C ASP A 330 11.06 4.70 17.83
N THR A 331 10.33 4.11 18.77
CA THR A 331 8.87 4.08 18.72
C THR A 331 8.27 4.74 19.94
N LEU A 332 7.29 5.61 19.71
CA LEU A 332 6.32 6.04 20.70
C LEU A 332 4.96 5.51 20.25
N GLU A 333 4.30 4.79 21.12
CA GLU A 333 3.02 4.17 20.89
C GLU A 333 2.02 4.62 21.94
N MET A 334 0.75 4.64 21.54
CA MET A 334 -0.37 4.99 22.40
C MET A 334 -1.50 4.01 22.10
N GLU A 335 -2.11 3.44 23.13
CA GLU A 335 -3.21 2.50 22.99
C GLU A 335 -4.31 2.83 24.00
N VAL A 336 -5.57 2.85 23.52
CA VAL A 336 -6.74 2.95 24.40
C VAL A 336 -7.06 1.55 24.93
N MET A 337 -6.97 1.36 26.24
CA MET A 337 -7.19 0.09 26.92
C MET A 337 -8.36 0.18 27.91
N LYS A 338 -8.85 -0.97 28.39
CA LYS A 338 -9.74 -1.00 29.55
C LYS A 338 -8.94 -0.67 30.81
N GLU A 339 -9.55 0.05 31.74
CA GLU A 339 -8.91 0.35 33.02
C GLU A 339 -8.38 -0.91 33.71
N GLY A 340 -7.14 -0.83 34.19
CA GLY A 340 -6.46 -1.94 34.87
C GLY A 340 -5.80 -2.97 33.94
N SER A 341 -5.76 -2.73 32.63
CA SER A 341 -5.08 -3.62 31.68
C SER A 341 -3.55 -3.44 31.68
N SER A 342 -3.08 -2.25 32.05
CA SER A 342 -1.66 -1.94 32.21
C SER A 342 -1.11 -2.37 33.58
N VAL A 343 0.19 -2.70 33.62
CA VAL A 343 0.89 -3.00 34.88
C VAL A 343 1.48 -1.71 35.44
N LYS A 344 0.79 -1.10 36.41
CA LYS A 344 1.23 0.13 37.07
C LYS A 344 2.48 -0.16 37.91
N ARG A 345 3.50 0.70 37.80
CA ARG A 345 4.68 0.64 38.68
C ARG A 345 4.33 1.36 39.98
N ALA A 346 4.63 0.71 41.11
CA ALA A 346 4.44 1.25 42.45
C ALA A 346 5.31 2.49 42.68
#